data_AF-A0A1I8CGH5-F1
#
_entry.id   AF-A0A1I8CGH5-F1
#
_cell.length_a   1.000
_cell.length_b   1.000
_cell.length_c   1.000
_cell.angle_alpha   90.00
_cell.angle_beta   90.00
_cell.angle_gamma   90.00
#
_symmetry.space_group_name_H-M   'P 1'
#
loop_
_entity.id
_entity.type
_entity.pdbx_description
1 polymer ?
#
loop_
_entity_poly.entity_id
_entity_poly.type
_entity_poly.pdbx_seq_one_letter_code
_entity_poly.pdbx_strand_id
1 'polypeptide(L)'
;MQFNIIYILSAAILISSVGALPVTQSPSTAAAIGVINSAATLVLATEGTTGHAQIVAVQTAATPASIAASTTEIEAAEQTAVDVIAASAKTAITATAASLASSTPAALASETAAIKDAAATATTSIKAAETSATLQVQEAAQLAISAVTALGEHNN
;
A
#
# COMPACT_ATOMS: atom_id res chain seq x y z
N MET A 1 -1.11 23.12 2.18
CA MET A 1 -2.36 22.47 2.65
C MET A 1 -1.95 21.38 3.64
N GLN A 2 -2.64 21.21 4.79
CA GLN A 2 -2.27 20.19 5.78
C GLN A 2 -2.53 18.79 5.21
N PHE A 3 -1.46 18.03 4.97
CA PHE A 3 -1.52 16.67 4.44
C PHE A 3 -2.15 15.73 5.48
N ASN A 4 -3.22 15.05 5.06
CA ASN A 4 -4.13 14.27 5.88
C ASN A 4 -3.48 13.01 6.48
N ILE A 5 -3.04 13.10 7.74
CA ILE A 5 -2.78 11.98 8.66
C ILE A 5 -3.98 10.99 8.73
N ILE A 6 -5.18 11.44 8.33
CA ILE A 6 -6.43 10.66 8.33
C ILE A 6 -6.37 9.44 7.40
N TYR A 7 -5.64 9.50 6.28
CA TYR A 7 -5.59 8.38 5.32
C TYR A 7 -4.71 7.22 5.78
N ILE A 8 -3.62 7.52 6.49
CA ILE A 8 -2.72 6.50 7.07
C ILE A 8 -3.45 5.70 8.15
N LEU A 9 -4.28 6.38 8.97
CA LEU A 9 -5.08 5.70 9.98
C LEU A 9 -6.13 4.76 9.38
N SER A 10 -6.72 5.09 8.23
CA SER A 10 -7.84 4.32 7.66
C SER A 10 -7.40 2.99 7.05
N ALA A 11 -6.21 2.91 6.43
CA ALA A 11 -5.63 1.66 5.94
C ALA A 11 -5.30 0.68 7.10
N ALA A 12 -4.70 1.19 8.18
CA ALA A 12 -4.44 0.42 9.39
C ALA A 12 -5.74 -0.08 10.05
N ILE A 13 -6.80 0.74 10.05
CA ILE A 13 -8.12 0.36 10.57
C ILE A 13 -8.77 -0.74 9.72
N LEU A 14 -8.69 -0.67 8.39
CA LEU A 14 -9.24 -1.72 7.51
C LEU A 14 -8.55 -3.06 7.75
N ILE A 15 -7.22 -3.10 7.77
CA ILE A 15 -6.45 -4.34 8.03
C ILE A 15 -6.72 -4.85 9.46
N SER A 16 -6.85 -3.95 10.45
CA SER A 16 -7.17 -4.32 11.84
C SER A 16 -8.61 -4.82 12.00
N SER A 17 -9.56 -4.26 11.24
CA SER A 17 -10.99 -4.63 11.30
C SER A 17 -11.26 -6.02 10.72
N VAL A 18 -10.45 -6.46 9.75
CA VAL A 18 -10.49 -7.81 9.20
C VAL A 18 -10.03 -8.85 10.25
N GLY A 19 -9.14 -8.47 11.16
CA GLY A 19 -8.76 -9.30 12.31
C GLY A 19 -9.80 -9.36 13.44
N ALA A 20 -10.84 -8.51 13.39
CA ALA A 20 -11.83 -8.33 14.47
C ALA A 20 -13.23 -8.92 14.18
N LEU A 21 -13.41 -9.59 13.03
CA LEU A 21 -14.70 -10.23 12.70
C LEU A 21 -15.04 -11.36 13.70
N PRO A 22 -16.27 -11.38 14.26
CA PRO A 22 -16.68 -12.40 15.21
C PRO A 22 -16.71 -13.78 14.56
N VAL A 23 -16.00 -14.71 15.21
CA VAL A 23 -15.75 -16.09 14.81
C VAL A 23 -17.03 -16.92 14.99
N THR A 24 -18.01 -16.80 14.09
CA THR A 24 -19.19 -17.70 14.09
C THR A 24 -19.04 -18.93 13.21
N GLN A 25 -17.95 -19.05 12.46
CA GLN A 25 -17.38 -20.30 11.95
C GLN A 25 -15.86 -20.08 11.91
N SER A 26 -15.06 -20.79 12.72
CA SER A 26 -13.60 -20.65 12.63
C SER A 26 -13.15 -21.04 11.21
N PRO A 27 -12.65 -20.09 10.39
CA PRO A 27 -11.89 -20.47 9.22
C PRO A 27 -10.66 -21.24 9.74
N SER A 28 -10.18 -22.25 9.01
CA SER A 28 -8.83 -22.74 9.27
C SER A 28 -7.86 -21.56 9.20
N THR A 29 -6.78 -21.55 9.99
CA THR A 29 -5.83 -20.41 9.99
C THR A 29 -5.32 -20.07 8.59
N ALA A 30 -5.16 -21.08 7.72
CA ALA A 30 -4.80 -20.87 6.32
C ALA A 30 -5.83 -19.98 5.58
N ALA A 31 -7.13 -20.16 5.84
CA ALA A 31 -8.18 -19.30 5.29
C ALA A 31 -8.13 -17.88 5.88
N ALA A 32 -7.86 -17.72 7.18
CA ALA A 32 -7.68 -16.40 7.79
C ALA A 32 -6.49 -15.63 7.18
N ILE A 33 -5.37 -16.32 6.94
CA ILE A 33 -4.21 -15.77 6.22
C ILE A 33 -4.59 -15.37 4.79
N GLY A 34 -5.41 -16.18 4.10
CA GLY A 34 -5.94 -15.85 2.78
C GLY A 34 -6.73 -14.54 2.77
N VAL A 35 -7.57 -14.30 3.79
CA VAL A 35 -8.32 -13.05 3.94
C VAL A 35 -7.39 -11.85 4.19
N ILE A 36 -6.37 -12.00 5.05
CA ILE A 36 -5.35 -10.96 5.26
C ILE A 36 -4.67 -10.60 3.94
N ASN A 37 -4.27 -11.60 3.16
CA ASN A 37 -3.63 -11.39 1.86
C ASN A 37 -4.52 -10.60 0.89
N SER A 38 -5.78 -11.02 0.72
CA SER A 38 -6.72 -10.33 -0.17
C SER A 38 -7.01 -8.90 0.27
N ALA A 39 -7.16 -8.66 1.58
CA ALA A 39 -7.36 -7.32 2.11
C ALA A 39 -6.14 -6.43 1.89
N ALA A 40 -4.94 -6.94 2.19
CA ALA A 40 -3.69 -6.20 2.04
C ALA A 40 -3.40 -5.83 0.57
N THR A 41 -3.59 -6.77 -0.36
CA THR A 41 -3.39 -6.53 -1.79
C THR A 41 -4.35 -5.46 -2.33
N LEU A 42 -5.62 -5.46 -1.90
CA LEU A 42 -6.58 -4.41 -2.26
C LEU A 42 -6.20 -3.04 -1.69
N VAL A 43 -5.77 -2.98 -0.43
CA VAL A 43 -5.33 -1.75 0.23
C VAL A 43 -4.13 -1.15 -0.51
N LEU A 44 -3.10 -1.95 -0.77
CA LEU A 44 -1.89 -1.49 -1.46
C LEU A 44 -2.19 -0.98 -2.88
N ALA A 45 -3.06 -1.65 -3.63
CA ALA A 45 -3.48 -1.19 -4.95
C ALA A 45 -4.26 0.15 -4.88
N THR A 46 -5.08 0.32 -3.85
CA THR A 46 -5.83 1.56 -3.61
C THR A 46 -4.89 2.71 -3.22
N GLU A 47 -3.90 2.44 -2.38
CA GLU A 47 -2.88 3.41 -1.97
C GLU A 47 -2.03 3.87 -3.17
N GLY A 48 -1.57 2.93 -4.01
CA GLY A 48 -0.86 3.25 -5.26
C GLY A 48 -1.68 4.14 -6.20
N THR A 49 -2.96 3.80 -6.39
CA THR A 49 -3.88 4.61 -7.21
C THR A 49 -4.12 6.00 -6.61
N THR A 50 -4.22 6.09 -5.28
CA THR A 50 -4.41 7.35 -4.58
C THR A 50 -3.17 8.25 -4.68
N GLY A 51 -1.98 7.68 -4.48
CA GLY A 51 -0.71 8.40 -4.65
C GLY A 51 -0.53 8.92 -6.08
N HIS A 52 -0.82 8.07 -7.08
CA HIS A 52 -0.85 8.48 -8.49
C HIS A 52 -1.79 9.67 -8.73
N ALA A 53 -3.03 9.60 -8.24
CA ALA A 53 -4.01 10.66 -8.44
C ALA A 53 -3.59 11.99 -7.78
N GLN A 54 -2.93 11.93 -6.62
CA GLN A 54 -2.38 13.12 -5.95
C GLN A 54 -1.29 13.79 -6.78
N ILE A 55 -0.35 13.00 -7.31
CA ILE A 55 0.72 13.50 -8.19
C ILE A 55 0.14 14.16 -9.44
N VAL A 56 -0.83 13.51 -10.11
CA VAL A 56 -1.48 14.06 -11.31
C VAL A 56 -2.23 15.36 -11.00
N ALA A 57 -2.83 15.48 -9.81
CA ALA A 57 -3.49 16.72 -9.39
C ALA A 57 -2.51 17.88 -9.27
N VAL A 58 -1.32 17.65 -8.68
CA VAL A 58 -0.25 18.67 -8.58
C VAL A 58 0.26 19.05 -9.97
N GLN A 59 0.52 18.06 -10.83
CA GLN A 59 0.92 18.28 -12.23
C GLN A 59 -0.09 19.17 -12.97
N THR A 60 -1.38 18.86 -12.85
CA THR A 60 -2.46 19.57 -13.58
C THR A 60 -2.64 21.00 -13.10
N ALA A 61 -2.36 21.26 -11.82
CA ALA A 61 -2.41 22.59 -11.23
C ALA A 61 -1.15 23.43 -11.51
N ALA A 62 -0.08 22.82 -12.02
CA ALA A 62 1.18 23.51 -12.27
C ALA A 62 1.03 24.59 -13.35
N THR A 63 1.74 25.69 -13.14
CA THR A 63 1.83 26.81 -14.08
C THR A 63 3.31 27.09 -14.37
N PRO A 64 3.61 27.83 -15.45
CA PRO A 64 4.98 28.25 -15.77
C PRO A 64 5.68 29.01 -14.62
N ALA A 65 4.92 29.77 -13.83
CA ALA A 65 5.45 30.50 -12.67
C ALA A 65 5.65 29.61 -11.42
N SER A 66 5.10 28.40 -11.39
CA SER A 66 5.13 27.51 -10.23
C SER A 66 5.98 26.26 -10.40
N ILE A 67 6.73 26.13 -11.51
CA ILE A 67 7.51 24.92 -11.86
C ILE A 67 8.30 24.38 -10.66
N ALA A 68 9.16 25.19 -10.05
CA ALA A 68 10.00 24.76 -8.94
C ALA A 68 9.16 24.28 -7.73
N ALA A 69 8.09 25.01 -7.39
CA ALA A 69 7.21 24.63 -6.28
C ALA A 69 6.43 23.35 -6.58
N SER A 70 5.91 23.20 -7.79
CA SER A 70 5.16 22.02 -8.24
C SER A 70 6.06 20.78 -8.30
N THR A 71 7.31 20.88 -8.76
CA THR A 71 8.28 19.77 -8.74
C THR A 71 8.53 19.30 -7.30
N THR A 72 8.82 20.21 -6.37
CA THR A 72 9.02 19.86 -4.96
C THR A 72 7.77 19.24 -4.34
N GLU A 73 6.57 19.72 -4.69
CA GLU A 73 5.32 19.14 -4.19
C GLU A 73 5.05 17.75 -4.78
N ILE A 74 5.43 17.48 -6.03
CA ILE A 74 5.37 16.14 -6.64
C ILE A 74 6.33 15.17 -5.92
N GLU A 75 7.59 15.55 -5.70
CA GLU A 75 8.57 14.73 -4.98
C GLU A 75 8.10 14.43 -3.54
N ALA A 76 7.52 15.42 -2.86
CA ALA A 76 6.96 15.23 -1.53
C ALA A 76 5.73 14.30 -1.52
N ALA A 77 4.85 14.41 -2.54
CA ALA A 77 3.70 13.54 -2.70
C ALA A 77 4.11 12.09 -3.01
N GLU A 78 5.11 11.91 -3.87
CA GLU A 78 5.73 10.60 -4.17
C GLU A 78 6.25 9.96 -2.89
N GLN A 79 7.13 10.65 -2.16
CA GLN A 79 7.73 10.12 -0.94
C GLN A 79 6.66 9.76 0.10
N THR A 80 5.67 10.62 0.30
CA THR A 80 4.56 10.37 1.23
C THR A 80 3.78 9.12 0.84
N ALA A 81 3.43 8.97 -0.44
CA ALA A 81 2.69 7.82 -0.92
C ALA A 81 3.49 6.52 -0.79
N VAL A 82 4.78 6.53 -1.11
CA VAL A 82 5.68 5.37 -0.95
C VAL A 82 5.80 4.96 0.52
N ASP A 83 5.93 5.91 1.43
CA ASP A 83 6.02 5.64 2.87
C ASP A 83 4.72 4.99 3.41
N VAL A 84 3.56 5.43 2.91
CA VAL A 84 2.27 4.84 3.27
C VAL A 84 2.16 3.40 2.76
N ILE A 85 2.49 3.16 1.49
CA ILE A 85 2.49 1.83 0.88
C ILE A 85 3.39 0.87 1.68
N ALA A 86 4.61 1.29 2.02
CA ALA A 86 5.54 0.50 2.80
C ALA A 86 5.03 0.20 4.23
N ALA A 87 4.42 1.19 4.88
CA ALA A 87 3.84 1.02 6.22
C ALA A 87 2.65 0.02 6.22
N SER A 88 1.78 0.10 5.21
CA SER A 88 0.65 -0.81 5.04
C SER A 88 1.10 -2.23 4.72
N ALA A 89 2.09 -2.41 3.84
CA ALA A 89 2.68 -3.71 3.55
C ALA A 89 3.31 -4.34 4.80
N LYS A 90 4.08 -3.56 5.57
CA LYS A 90 4.68 -4.00 6.84
C LYS A 90 3.62 -4.44 7.86
N THR A 91 2.52 -3.70 7.96
CA THR A 91 1.40 -4.03 8.85
C THR A 91 0.77 -5.37 8.46
N ALA A 92 0.51 -5.57 7.16
CA ALA A 92 -0.08 -6.81 6.66
C ALA A 92 0.83 -8.03 6.83
N ILE A 93 2.14 -7.89 6.60
CA ILE A 93 3.13 -8.96 6.83
C ILE A 93 3.18 -9.30 8.32
N THR A 94 3.14 -8.30 9.20
CA THR A 94 3.10 -8.50 10.65
C THR A 94 1.84 -9.25 11.09
N ALA A 95 0.68 -8.89 10.54
CA ALA A 95 -0.58 -9.60 10.79
C ALA A 95 -0.51 -11.06 10.32
N THR A 96 0.05 -11.31 9.13
CA THR A 96 0.28 -12.66 8.60
C THR A 96 1.16 -13.50 9.52
N ALA A 97 2.27 -12.92 10.01
CA ALA A 97 3.18 -13.57 10.94
C ALA A 97 2.53 -13.87 12.30
N ALA A 98 1.68 -12.96 12.81
CA ALA A 98 0.93 -13.16 14.04
C ALA A 98 -0.11 -14.30 13.90
N SER A 99 -0.81 -14.38 12.78
CA SER A 99 -1.75 -15.48 12.48
C SER A 99 -1.03 -16.84 12.39
N LEU A 100 0.16 -16.88 11.78
CA LEU A 100 1.00 -18.08 11.77
C LEU A 100 1.44 -18.49 13.19
N ALA A 101 1.97 -17.55 13.97
CA ALA A 101 2.50 -17.81 15.31
C ALA A 101 1.42 -18.32 16.29
N SER A 102 0.22 -17.74 16.25
CA SER A 102 -0.89 -18.14 17.13
C SER A 102 -1.47 -19.52 16.82
N SER A 103 -1.28 -20.04 15.61
CA SER A 103 -2.00 -21.23 15.14
C SER A 103 -1.16 -22.50 15.09
N THR A 104 0.17 -22.36 15.01
CA THR A 104 1.10 -23.50 14.96
C THR A 104 1.17 -24.35 16.24
N PRO A 105 0.93 -23.85 17.48
CA PRO A 105 0.99 -24.69 18.68
C PRO A 105 -0.14 -25.73 18.83
N ALA A 106 -1.27 -25.53 18.16
CA ALA A 106 -2.48 -26.36 18.34
C ALA A 106 -2.85 -27.18 17.09
N ALA A 107 -2.13 -27.01 15.97
CA ALA A 107 -2.45 -27.62 14.69
C ALA A 107 -1.83 -29.03 14.55
N LEU A 108 -2.50 -29.92 13.81
CA LEU A 108 -1.91 -31.18 13.35
C LEU A 108 -0.73 -30.90 12.40
N ALA A 109 0.15 -31.88 12.20
CA ALA A 109 1.33 -31.73 11.34
C ALA A 109 0.98 -31.32 9.88
N SER A 110 -0.08 -31.91 9.32
CA SER A 110 -0.58 -31.58 7.97
C SER A 110 -1.18 -30.17 7.89
N GLU A 111 -1.83 -29.70 8.95
CA GLU A 111 -2.38 -28.35 9.05
C GLU A 111 -1.26 -27.32 9.21
N THR A 112 -0.23 -27.65 9.98
CA THR A 112 0.96 -26.80 10.16
C THR A 112 1.67 -26.52 8.85
N ALA A 113 1.82 -27.53 7.97
CA ALA A 113 2.40 -27.36 6.65
C ALA A 113 1.56 -26.40 5.79
N ALA A 114 0.25 -26.63 5.69
CA ALA A 114 -0.66 -25.79 4.93
C ALA A 114 -0.69 -24.33 5.42
N ILE A 115 -0.62 -24.10 6.74
CA ILE A 115 -0.58 -22.75 7.33
C ILE A 115 0.73 -22.04 6.97
N LYS A 116 1.88 -22.75 7.01
CA LYS A 116 3.17 -22.18 6.61
C LYS A 116 3.19 -21.81 5.13
N ASP A 117 2.68 -22.68 4.26
CA ASP A 117 2.61 -22.43 2.83
C ASP A 117 1.69 -21.24 2.51
N ALA A 118 0.55 -21.14 3.20
CA ALA A 118 -0.35 -19.99 3.09
C ALA A 118 0.32 -18.69 3.53
N ALA A 119 1.04 -18.69 4.66
CA ALA A 119 1.76 -17.52 5.16
C ALA A 119 2.88 -17.06 4.21
N ALA A 120 3.63 -18.01 3.64
CA ALA A 120 4.67 -17.72 2.66
C ALA A 120 4.07 -17.12 1.38
N THR A 121 2.98 -17.72 0.87
CA THR A 121 2.25 -17.23 -0.30
C THR A 121 1.70 -15.82 -0.09
N ALA A 122 1.09 -15.56 1.08
CA ALA A 122 0.59 -14.25 1.45
C ALA A 122 1.71 -13.21 1.53
N THR A 123 2.82 -13.53 2.19
CA THR A 123 3.96 -12.61 2.31
C THR A 123 4.55 -12.25 0.94
N THR A 124 4.70 -13.22 0.05
CA THR A 124 5.17 -12.99 -1.33
C THR A 124 4.20 -12.11 -2.11
N SER A 125 2.90 -12.39 -2.01
CA SER A 125 1.85 -11.63 -2.70
C SER A 125 1.79 -10.17 -2.21
N ILE A 126 1.89 -9.95 -0.90
CA ILE A 126 1.91 -8.61 -0.29
C ILE A 126 3.12 -7.81 -0.78
N LYS A 127 4.32 -8.40 -0.79
CA LYS A 127 5.54 -7.73 -1.29
C LYS A 127 5.46 -7.40 -2.79
N ALA A 128 4.86 -8.29 -3.58
CA ALA A 128 4.64 -8.03 -5.00
C ALA A 128 3.67 -6.85 -5.20
N ALA A 129 2.59 -6.80 -4.41
CA ALA A 129 1.63 -5.69 -4.44
C ALA A 129 2.25 -4.36 -3.97
N GLU A 130 3.06 -4.39 -2.91
CA GLU A 130 3.85 -3.24 -2.44
C GLU A 130 4.74 -2.70 -3.58
N THR A 131 5.52 -3.58 -4.20
CA THR A 131 6.41 -3.21 -5.32
C THR A 131 5.63 -2.59 -6.48
N SER A 132 4.50 -3.21 -6.86
CA SER A 132 3.66 -2.71 -7.95
C SER A 132 3.06 -1.34 -7.64
N ALA A 133 2.58 -1.12 -6.41
CA ALA A 133 2.01 0.15 -5.99
C ALA A 133 3.07 1.26 -5.93
N THR A 134 4.26 0.95 -5.40
CA THR A 134 5.41 1.87 -5.38
C THR A 134 5.81 2.28 -6.80
N LEU A 135 5.97 1.32 -7.72
CA LEU A 135 6.32 1.63 -9.11
C LEU A 135 5.29 2.54 -9.77
N GLN A 136 3.99 2.29 -9.56
CA GLN A 136 2.92 3.13 -10.11
C GLN A 136 3.03 4.60 -9.66
N VAL A 137 3.40 4.84 -8.40
CA VAL A 137 3.59 6.18 -7.84
C VAL A 137 4.86 6.84 -8.41
N GLN A 138 5.97 6.10 -8.47
CA GLN A 138 7.24 6.61 -8.99
C GLN A 138 7.15 6.96 -10.49
N GLU A 139 6.51 6.12 -11.28
CA GLU A 139 6.25 6.39 -12.70
C GLU A 139 5.39 7.64 -12.88
N ALA A 140 4.35 7.82 -12.05
CA ALA A 140 3.52 9.02 -12.06
C ALA A 140 4.34 10.28 -11.75
N ALA A 141 5.18 10.23 -10.71
CA ALA A 141 6.04 11.35 -10.31
C ALA A 141 7.02 11.73 -11.42
N GLN A 142 7.67 10.74 -12.02
CA GLN A 142 8.61 10.96 -13.12
C GLN A 142 7.94 11.62 -14.33
N LEU A 143 6.76 11.11 -14.74
CA LEU A 143 5.99 11.69 -15.85
C LEU A 143 5.51 13.10 -15.53
N ALA A 144 5.03 13.33 -14.30
CA ALA A 144 4.56 14.63 -13.83
C ALA A 144 5.68 15.68 -13.81
N ILE A 145 6.85 15.34 -13.26
CA ILE A 145 8.01 16.24 -13.22
C ILE A 145 8.47 16.60 -14.63
N SER A 146 8.54 15.62 -15.54
CA SER A 146 8.85 15.88 -16.95
C SER A 146 7.84 16.82 -17.60
N ALA A 147 6.54 16.62 -17.36
CA ALA A 147 5.50 17.49 -17.88
C ALA A 147 5.55 18.91 -17.31
N VAL A 148 5.76 19.05 -16.00
CA VAL A 148 5.90 20.36 -15.32
C VAL A 148 7.12 21.12 -15.84
N THR A 149 8.24 20.43 -16.05
CA THR A 149 9.48 21.04 -16.56
C THR A 149 9.27 21.56 -17.99
N ALA A 150 8.58 20.80 -18.85
CA ALA A 150 8.29 21.20 -20.23
C ALA A 150 7.44 22.47 -20.33
N LEU A 151 6.64 22.83 -19.31
CA LEU A 151 5.89 24.10 -19.28
C LEU A 151 6.82 25.32 -19.30
N GLY A 152 8.05 25.20 -18.80
CA GLY A 152 9.05 26.27 -18.83
C GLY A 152 9.72 26.43 -20.18
N GLU A 153 9.82 25.35 -20.96
CA GLU A 153 10.45 25.35 -22.29
C GLU A 153 9.53 25.95 -23.36
N HIS A 154 8.21 25.86 -23.20
CA HIS A 154 7.23 26.42 -24.13
C HIS A 154 6.94 27.92 -23.96
N ASN A 155 7.45 28.55 -22.90
CA ASN A 155 7.19 29.96 -22.57
C ASN A 155 8.41 30.90 -22.67
N ASN A 156 9.55 30.38 -23.15
CA ASN A 156 10.73 31.15 -23.54
C ASN A 156 10.81 31.28 -25.07
#